data_AF-S5LZ09-F1
#
_entry.id   AF-S5LZ09-F1
#
_cell.length_a   1.000
_cell.length_b   1.000
_cell.length_c   1.000
_cell.angle_alpha   90.00
_cell.angle_beta   90.00
_cell.angle_gamma   90.00
#
_symmetry.space_group_name_H-M   'P 1'
#
loop_
_entity.id
_entity.type
_entity.pdbx_description
1 polymer ?
#
loop_
_entity_poly.entity_id
_entity_poly.type
_entity_poly.pdbx_seq_one_letter_code
_entity_poly.pdbx_strand_id
1 'polypeptide(L)'
;MDKRAKTLGVAGAITSLIIDSLALLITFLVISLLKKYALEEVKEIGPFYNVFLIIIAIIFGISTIINIFILIMLFKKNLKNPYLLGIFQIIIGSIKILVGFSNFIGLIGGGLTLASGIIIMSEKDKDKENKKTDERDLRDPNIKPQ
;
A
#
# COMPACT_ATOMS: atom_id res chain seq x y z
N MET A 1 8.76 -12.00 11.90
CA MET A 1 7.82 -10.87 11.88
C MET A 1 7.02 -10.89 13.16
N ASP A 2 7.21 -9.84 13.94
CA ASP A 2 6.47 -9.50 15.15
C ASP A 2 4.96 -9.44 14.85
N LYS A 3 4.16 -9.77 15.86
CA LYS A 3 2.70 -9.77 15.74
C LYS A 3 2.17 -8.38 15.35
N ARG A 4 2.86 -7.32 15.79
CA ARG A 4 2.48 -5.93 15.53
C ARG A 4 2.59 -5.55 14.05
N ALA A 5 3.74 -5.77 13.40
CA ALA A 5 3.86 -5.49 11.96
C ALA A 5 2.99 -6.41 11.10
N LYS A 6 2.70 -7.63 11.55
CA LYS A 6 1.74 -8.49 10.86
C LYS A 6 0.33 -7.90 10.88
N THR A 7 -0.14 -7.52 12.06
CA THR A 7 -1.48 -6.94 12.22
C THR A 7 -1.58 -5.61 11.47
N LEU A 8 -0.56 -4.75 11.56
CA LEU A 8 -0.54 -3.49 10.81
C LEU A 8 -0.46 -3.69 9.30
N GLY A 9 0.35 -4.64 8.83
CA GLY A 9 0.45 -5.00 7.41
C GLY A 9 -0.88 -5.48 6.84
N VAL A 10 -1.59 -6.32 7.60
CA VAL A 10 -2.93 -6.81 7.22
C VAL A 10 -3.95 -5.68 7.28
N ALA A 11 -3.95 -4.86 8.33
CA ALA A 11 -4.86 -3.73 8.46
C ALA A 11 -4.65 -2.71 7.32
N GLY A 12 -3.41 -2.35 7.03
CA GLY A 12 -3.06 -1.45 5.94
C GLY A 12 -3.49 -1.99 4.57
N ALA A 13 -3.31 -3.28 4.32
CA ALA A 13 -3.77 -3.92 3.09
C ALA A 13 -5.31 -3.96 2.98
N ILE A 14 -6.02 -4.31 4.05
CA ILE A 14 -7.50 -4.33 4.06
C ILE A 14 -8.07 -2.91 3.88
N THR A 15 -7.58 -1.93 4.63
CA THR A 15 -8.03 -0.54 4.51
C THR A 15 -7.75 0.00 3.11
N SER A 16 -6.60 -0.34 2.54
CA SER A 16 -6.27 -0.01 1.15
C SER A 16 -7.24 -0.60 0.15
N LEU A 17 -7.64 -1.87 0.32
CA LEU A 17 -8.62 -2.52 -0.56
C LEU A 17 -9.99 -1.86 -0.50
N ILE A 18 -10.45 -1.49 0.70
CA ILE A 18 -11.72 -0.79 0.90
C ILE A 18 -11.68 0.57 0.19
N ILE A 19 -10.61 1.33 0.42
CA ILE A 19 -10.42 2.66 -0.17
C ILE A 19 -10.29 2.59 -1.70
N ASP A 20 -9.52 1.64 -2.23
CA ASP A 20 -9.36 1.46 -3.67
C ASP A 20 -10.69 1.10 -4.32
N SER A 21 -11.49 0.24 -3.68
CA SER A 21 -12.82 -0.13 -4.16
C SER A 21 -13.79 1.05 -4.18
N LEU A 22 -13.78 1.88 -3.13
CA LEU A 22 -14.57 3.12 -3.06
C LEU A 22 -14.13 4.13 -4.13
N ALA A 23 -12.82 4.31 -4.31
CA ALA A 23 -12.27 5.22 -5.31
C ALA A 23 -12.61 4.78 -6.75
N LEU A 24 -12.56 3.48 -7.03
CA LEU A 24 -13.01 2.90 -8.30
C LEU A 24 -14.51 3.13 -8.53
N LEU A 25 -15.36 2.88 -7.52
CA LEU A 25 -16.79 3.13 -7.59
C LEU A 25 -17.11 4.59 -7.93
N ILE A 26 -16.46 5.53 -7.22
CA ILE A 26 -16.61 6.97 -7.46
C ILE A 26 -16.14 7.32 -8.88
N THR A 27 -14.99 6.79 -9.30
CA THR A 27 -14.46 6.99 -10.66
C THR A 27 -15.46 6.53 -11.71
N PHE A 28 -16.04 5.34 -11.56
CA PHE A 28 -17.08 4.83 -12.48
C PHE A 28 -18.34 5.68 -12.46
N LEU A 29 -18.80 6.14 -11.29
CA LEU A 29 -19.95 7.04 -11.17
C LEU A 29 -19.72 8.36 -11.90
N VAL A 30 -18.53 8.95 -11.73
CA VAL A 30 -18.15 10.20 -12.42
C VAL A 30 -18.11 9.99 -13.94
N ILE A 31 -17.49 8.91 -14.42
CA ILE A 31 -17.49 8.57 -15.86
C ILE A 31 -18.92 8.43 -16.38
N SER A 32 -19.77 7.71 -15.65
CA SER A 32 -21.16 7.43 -16.07
C SER A 32 -22.02 8.70 -16.09
N LEU A 33 -21.86 9.58 -15.09
CA LEU A 33 -22.54 10.87 -15.02
C LEU A 33 -22.07 11.81 -16.14
N LEU A 34 -20.77 11.89 -16.40
CA LEU A 34 -20.25 12.72 -17.50
C LEU A 34 -20.68 12.23 -18.86
N LYS A 35 -20.72 10.90 -19.07
CA LYS A 35 -21.29 10.33 -20.29
C LYS A 35 -22.76 10.71 -20.49
N LYS A 36 -23.51 10.94 -19.40
CA LYS A 36 -24.92 11.34 -19.44
C LYS A 36 -25.12 12.85 -19.62
N TYR A 37 -24.26 13.69 -19.04
CA TYR A 37 -24.47 15.15 -18.97
C TYR A 37 -23.50 16.00 -19.80
N ALA A 38 -22.35 15.48 -20.26
CA ALA A 38 -21.23 16.30 -20.75
C ALA A 38 -20.84 16.10 -22.23
N LEU A 39 -21.67 15.43 -23.04
CA LEU A 39 -21.33 15.17 -24.46
C LEU A 39 -21.61 16.33 -25.43
N GLU A 40 -22.24 17.44 -25.01
CA GLU A 40 -22.55 18.54 -25.92
C GLU A 40 -21.62 19.77 -25.80
N GLU A 41 -21.10 20.11 -24.61
CA GLU A 41 -20.39 21.40 -24.41
C GLU A 41 -18.88 21.29 -24.07
N VAL A 42 -18.35 20.10 -23.77
CA VAL A 42 -16.95 19.94 -23.30
C VAL A 42 -16.08 19.18 -24.31
N LYS A 43 -16.06 19.64 -25.57
CA LYS A 43 -15.34 18.93 -26.67
C LYS A 43 -13.80 18.95 -26.54
N GLU A 44 -13.22 19.96 -25.91
CA GLU A 44 -11.76 20.10 -25.84
C GLU A 44 -11.14 19.51 -24.56
N ILE A 45 -11.83 19.57 -23.42
CA ILE A 45 -11.34 19.06 -22.13
C ILE A 45 -11.79 17.62 -21.86
N GLY A 46 -12.92 17.20 -22.45
CA GLY A 46 -13.53 15.87 -22.27
C GLY A 46 -12.59 14.70 -22.57
N PRO A 47 -11.82 14.70 -23.68
CA PRO A 47 -10.87 13.63 -23.98
C PRO A 47 -9.75 13.52 -22.94
N PHE A 48 -9.15 14.65 -22.54
CA PHE A 48 -8.09 14.68 -21.51
C PHE A 48 -8.59 14.18 -20.16
N TYR A 49 -9.79 14.61 -19.77
CA TYR A 49 -10.40 14.19 -18.52
C TYR A 49 -10.75 12.69 -18.50
N ASN A 50 -11.25 12.15 -19.62
CA ASN A 50 -11.52 10.71 -19.75
C ASN A 50 -10.24 9.87 -19.67
N VAL A 51 -9.17 10.30 -20.34
CA VAL A 51 -7.86 9.63 -20.27
C VAL A 51 -7.32 9.66 -18.84
N PHE A 52 -7.43 10.80 -18.15
CA PHE A 52 -7.04 10.95 -16.75
C PHE A 52 -7.81 9.99 -15.83
N LEU A 53 -9.13 9.86 -15.99
CA LEU A 53 -9.95 8.92 -15.20
C LEU A 53 -9.61 7.45 -15.49
N ILE A 54 -9.29 7.11 -16.73
CA ILE A 54 -8.82 5.75 -17.09
C ILE A 54 -7.49 5.45 -16.40
N ILE A 55 -6.54 6.39 -16.44
CA ILE A 55 -5.24 6.23 -15.76
C ILE A 55 -5.45 6.03 -14.25
N ILE A 56 -6.32 6.82 -13.63
CA ILE A 56 -6.70 6.66 -12.23
C ILE A 56 -7.26 5.26 -11.95
N ALA A 57 -8.19 4.79 -12.78
CA ALA A 57 -8.78 3.46 -12.62
C ALA A 57 -7.73 2.34 -12.73
N ILE A 58 -6.77 2.46 -13.66
CA ILE A 58 -5.66 1.51 -13.79
C ILE A 58 -4.78 1.50 -12.55
N ILE A 59 -4.43 2.68 -12.01
CA ILE A 59 -3.59 2.80 -10.80
C ILE A 59 -4.27 2.13 -9.60
N PHE A 60 -5.56 2.41 -9.37
CA PHE A 60 -6.32 1.76 -8.29
C PHE A 60 -6.48 0.25 -8.52
N GLY A 61 -6.65 -0.20 -9.77
CA GLY A 61 -6.69 -1.61 -10.13
C GLY A 61 -5.38 -2.35 -9.83
N ILE A 62 -4.24 -1.80 -10.25
CA ILE A 62 -2.91 -2.36 -9.97
C ILE A 62 -2.65 -2.38 -8.45
N SER A 63 -2.99 -1.29 -7.76
CA SER A 63 -2.89 -1.22 -6.30
C SER A 63 -3.70 -2.33 -5.62
N THR A 64 -4.92 -2.59 -6.08
CA THR A 64 -5.79 -3.65 -5.55
C THR A 64 -5.13 -5.02 -5.69
N ILE A 65 -4.60 -5.34 -6.88
CA ILE A 65 -3.90 -6.61 -7.14
C ILE A 65 -2.70 -6.78 -6.20
N ILE A 66 -1.89 -5.74 -6.02
CA ILE A 66 -0.72 -5.80 -5.16
C ILE A 66 -1.11 -5.94 -3.68
N ASN A 67 -2.15 -5.24 -3.23
CA ASN A 67 -2.67 -5.39 -1.86
C ASN A 67 -3.23 -6.79 -1.59
N ILE A 68 -3.91 -7.41 -2.56
CA ILE A 68 -4.33 -8.83 -2.47
C ILE A 68 -3.11 -9.74 -2.35
N PHE A 69 -2.07 -9.52 -3.17
CA PHE A 69 -0.85 -10.31 -3.13
C PHE A 69 -0.13 -10.19 -1.77
N ILE A 70 -0.04 -8.98 -1.23
CA ILE A 70 0.47 -8.72 0.13
C ILE A 70 -0.35 -9.48 1.16
N LEU A 71 -1.68 -9.42 1.08
CA LEU A 71 -2.58 -10.13 1.99
C LEU A 71 -2.31 -11.65 1.96
N ILE A 72 -2.24 -12.24 0.77
CA ILE A 72 -1.98 -13.67 0.57
C ILE A 72 -0.61 -14.06 1.18
N MET A 73 0.42 -13.24 0.96
CA MET A 73 1.76 -13.49 1.53
C MET A 73 1.78 -13.40 3.06
N LEU A 74 1.09 -12.41 3.64
CA LEU A 74 0.95 -12.24 5.09
C LEU A 74 0.19 -13.42 5.73
N PHE A 75 -0.83 -13.95 5.06
CA PHE A 75 -1.59 -15.11 5.52
C PHE A 75 -0.82 -16.42 5.40
N LYS A 76 -0.12 -16.66 4.27
CA LYS A 76 0.62 -17.92 4.03
C LYS A 76 1.86 -18.11 4.90
N LYS A 77 2.21 -17.17 5.79
CA LYS A 77 3.48 -17.13 6.57
C LYS A 77 4.74 -17.24 5.70
N ASN A 78 4.62 -17.16 4.38
CA ASN A 78 5.70 -17.42 3.44
C ASN A 78 6.30 -16.08 2.99
N LEU A 79 6.90 -15.39 3.95
CA LEU A 79 7.57 -14.12 3.74
C LEU A 79 9.04 -14.38 3.42
N LYS A 80 9.31 -14.96 2.25
CA LYS A 80 10.70 -15.06 1.77
C LYS A 80 11.34 -13.67 1.56
N ASN A 81 10.52 -12.61 1.42
CA ASN A 81 11.04 -11.25 1.22
C ASN A 81 10.09 -10.14 1.76
N PRO A 82 9.99 -9.96 3.09
CA PRO A 82 9.16 -8.88 3.69
C PRO A 82 9.62 -7.48 3.24
N TYR A 83 10.91 -7.33 2.94
CA TYR A 83 11.48 -6.09 2.41
C TYR A 83 10.86 -5.65 1.07
N LEU A 84 10.67 -6.62 0.16
CA LEU A 84 10.07 -6.33 -1.15
C LEU A 84 8.61 -5.88 -1.00
N LEU A 85 7.87 -6.48 -0.05
CA LEU A 85 6.49 -6.10 0.26
C LEU A 85 6.40 -4.68 0.86
N GLY A 86 7.32 -4.34 1.75
CA GLY A 86 7.41 -2.99 2.31
C GLY A 86 7.70 -1.94 1.24
N ILE A 87 8.63 -2.21 0.32
CA ILE A 87 8.91 -1.33 -0.83
C ILE A 87 7.66 -1.14 -1.70
N PHE A 88 6.97 -2.23 -2.05
CA PHE A 88 5.75 -2.14 -2.86
C PHE A 88 4.68 -1.29 -2.17
N GLN A 89 4.49 -1.44 -0.86
CA GLN A 89 3.56 -0.61 -0.10
C GLN A 89 3.95 0.86 -0.06
N ILE A 90 5.25 1.19 0.07
CA ILE A 90 5.71 2.59 0.04
C ILE A 90 5.47 3.22 -1.33
N ILE A 91 5.80 2.50 -2.42
CA ILE A 91 5.61 2.99 -3.79
C ILE A 91 4.12 3.25 -4.05
N ILE A 92 3.26 2.27 -3.74
CA ILE A 92 1.81 2.38 -3.95
C ILE A 92 1.23 3.48 -3.06
N GLY A 93 1.63 3.54 -1.78
CA GLY A 93 1.18 4.58 -0.86
C GLY A 93 1.53 5.98 -1.36
N SER A 94 2.75 6.16 -1.88
CA SER A 94 3.21 7.43 -2.45
C SER A 94 2.41 7.82 -3.71
N ILE A 95 2.17 6.87 -4.61
CA ILE A 95 1.36 7.10 -5.82
C ILE A 95 -0.09 7.44 -5.43
N LYS A 96 -0.67 6.76 -4.44
CA LYS A 96 -2.03 7.07 -3.94
C LYS A 96 -2.12 8.46 -3.32
N ILE A 97 -1.09 8.90 -2.60
CA ILE A 97 -1.05 10.27 -2.07
C ILE A 97 -0.96 11.27 -3.23
N LEU A 98 -0.15 10.99 -4.25
CA LEU A 98 0.00 11.89 -5.40
C LEU A 98 -1.30 12.00 -6.22
N VAL A 99 -1.91 10.86 -6.54
CA VAL A 99 -3.16 10.78 -7.34
C VAL A 99 -4.37 11.23 -6.53
N GLY A 100 -4.38 10.91 -5.24
CA GLY A 100 -5.42 11.24 -4.28
C GLY A 100 -5.21 12.56 -3.56
N PHE A 101 -4.25 13.40 -3.95
CA PHE A 101 -3.98 14.67 -3.27
C PHE A 101 -5.23 15.57 -3.24
N SER A 102 -6.08 15.47 -4.26
CA SER A 102 -7.36 16.18 -4.36
C SER A 102 -8.51 15.54 -3.58
N ASN A 103 -8.34 14.32 -3.04
CA ASN A 103 -9.39 13.57 -2.37
C ASN A 103 -8.90 13.05 -1.01
N PHE A 104 -9.46 13.57 0.08
CA PHE A 104 -9.09 13.23 1.47
C PHE A 104 -9.00 11.72 1.73
N ILE A 105 -9.85 10.93 1.06
CA ILE A 105 -9.87 9.47 1.14
C ILE A 105 -8.58 8.83 0.58
N GLY A 106 -8.04 9.37 -0.52
CA GLY A 106 -6.80 8.91 -1.13
C GLY A 106 -5.56 9.23 -0.29
N LEU A 107 -5.58 10.39 0.39
CA LEU A 107 -4.55 10.78 1.37
C LEU A 107 -4.50 9.82 2.57
N ILE A 108 -5.65 9.48 3.16
CA ILE A 108 -5.71 8.54 4.29
C ILE A 108 -5.26 7.14 3.85
N GLY A 109 -5.80 6.64 2.75
CA GLY A 109 -5.44 5.30 2.25
C GLY A 109 -3.97 5.20 1.86
N GLY A 110 -3.46 6.20 1.15
CA GLY A 110 -2.05 6.26 0.77
C GLY A 110 -1.13 6.40 1.98
N GLY A 111 -1.47 7.26 2.96
CA GLY A 111 -0.72 7.43 4.20
C GLY A 111 -0.65 6.15 5.04
N LEU A 112 -1.77 5.43 5.20
CA LEU A 112 -1.80 4.15 5.90
C LEU A 112 -1.00 3.07 5.16
N THR A 113 -1.09 3.01 3.83
CA THR A 113 -0.29 2.08 3.02
C THR A 113 1.20 2.35 3.20
N LEU A 114 1.58 3.63 3.15
CA LEU A 114 2.97 4.07 3.28
C LEU A 114 3.53 3.79 4.68
N ALA A 115 2.76 4.09 5.73
CA ALA A 115 3.13 3.78 7.12
C ALA A 115 3.30 2.26 7.34
N SER A 116 2.39 1.45 6.79
CA SER A 116 2.48 0.00 6.83
C SER A 116 3.78 -0.51 6.16
N GLY A 117 4.14 0.05 4.99
CA GLY A 117 5.34 -0.33 4.27
C GLY A 117 6.63 -0.01 5.01
N ILE A 118 6.70 1.18 5.64
CA ILE A 118 7.83 1.60 6.49
C ILE A 118 8.02 0.65 7.67
N ILE A 119 6.92 0.29 8.34
CA ILE A 119 6.97 -0.58 9.52
C ILE A 119 7.44 -1.98 9.14
N ILE A 120 6.93 -2.55 8.04
CA ILE A 120 7.38 -3.85 7.51
C ILE A 120 8.87 -3.83 7.15
N MET A 121 9.39 -2.73 6.61
CA MET A 121 10.84 -2.60 6.33
C MET A 121 11.67 -2.49 7.61
N SER A 122 11.22 -1.70 8.60
CA SER A 122 11.97 -1.46 9.84
C SER A 122 12.21 -2.73 10.67
N GLU A 123 11.38 -3.74 10.51
CA GLU A 123 11.45 -4.96 11.31
C GLU A 123 12.60 -5.89 10.89
N LYS A 124 13.04 -5.80 9.64
CA LYS A 124 14.20 -6.56 9.14
C LYS A 124 15.51 -6.05 9.74
N ASP A 125 15.60 -4.76 10.04
CA ASP A 125 16.80 -4.18 10.64
C ASP A 125 16.93 -4.62 12.10
N LYS A 126 15.82 -4.71 12.84
CA LYS A 126 15.78 -5.31 14.19
C LYS A 126 16.19 -6.78 14.20
N ASP A 127 15.69 -7.59 13.26
CA ASP A 127 16.06 -9.01 13.16
C ASP A 127 17.54 -9.22 12.81
N LYS A 128 18.17 -8.29 12.06
CA LYS A 128 19.61 -8.32 11.77
C LYS A 128 20.46 -7.87 12.96
N GLU A 129 19.98 -6.89 13.72
CA GLU A 129 20.68 -6.36 14.88
C GLU A 129 20.66 -7.35 16.05
N ASN A 130 19.51 -7.99 16.30
CA ASN A 130 19.38 -9.06 17.30
C ASN A 130 20.32 -10.24 17.01
N LYS A 131 20.41 -10.69 15.75
CA LYS A 131 21.35 -11.77 15.38
C LYS A 131 22.81 -11.41 15.58
N LYS A 132 23.20 -10.15 15.37
CA LYS A 132 24.57 -9.70 15.63
C LYS A 132 24.88 -9.55 17.12
N THR A 133 23.86 -9.29 17.95
CA THR A 133 24.03 -9.20 19.41
C THR A 133 24.11 -10.60 20.02
N ASP A 134 23.23 -11.53 19.63
CA ASP A 134 23.32 -12.94 20.04
C ASP A 134 24.67 -13.58 19.66
N GLU A 135 25.21 -13.31 18.46
CA GLU A 135 26.54 -13.80 18.08
C GLU A 135 27.70 -13.16 18.84
N ARG A 136 27.53 -11.95 19.37
CA ARG A 136 28.53 -11.29 20.24
C ARG A 136 28.46 -11.89 21.64
N ASP A 137 27.26 -12.09 22.16
CA ASP A 137 27.02 -12.66 23.49
C ASP A 137 27.43 -14.14 23.56
N LEU A 138 27.33 -14.89 22.45
CA LEU A 138 27.86 -16.25 22.33
C LEU A 138 29.40 -16.32 22.23
N ARG A 139 30.08 -15.22 21.92
CA ARG A 139 31.55 -15.15 21.81
C ARG A 139 32.21 -14.58 23.07
N ASP A 140 31.44 -13.98 23.98
CA ASP A 140 31.94 -13.48 25.26
C ASP A 140 31.70 -14.54 26.36
N PRO A 141 32.75 -15.22 26.87
CA PRO A 141 32.60 -16.25 27.89
C PRO A 141 32.06 -15.73 29.23
N ASN A 142 31.90 -14.42 29.43
CA ASN A 142 31.39 -13.82 30.66
C ASN A 142 29.90 -13.47 30.63
N ILE A 143 29.19 -13.62 29.51
CA ILE A 143 27.76 -13.27 29.42
C ILE A 143 26.91 -14.53 29.65
N LYS A 144 26.27 -14.62 30.81
CA LYS A 144 25.35 -15.73 31.13
C LYS A 144 24.00 -15.52 30.44
N PRO A 145 23.40 -16.56 29.83
CA PRO A 145 22.06 -16.47 29.26
C PRO A 145 21.03 -16.18 30.38
N GLN A 146 20.13 -15.21 30.14
CA GLN A 146 18.97 -14.90 30.98
C GLN A 146 17.72 -15.61 30.47
#